data_AF-A0A357LB81-F1
#
_entry.id   AF-A0A357LB81-F1
#
_cell.length_a   1.000
_cell.length_b   1.000
_cell.length_c   1.000
_cell.angle_alpha   90.00
_cell.angle_beta   90.00
_cell.angle_gamma   90.00
#
_symmetry.space_group_name_H-M   'P 1'
#
loop_
_entity.id
_entity.type
_entity.pdbx_description
1 polymer ?
#
loop_
_entity_poly.entity_id
_entity_poly.type
_entity_poly.pdbx_seq_one_letter_code
_entity_poly.pdbx_strand_id
1 'polypeptide(L)'
;MSGFSRRIAPHEAAGGGAEPTLPSNRSFGLVVGAAFLALALLVAQKDGGPGLVPLTFGATGAALAALALAAPSLLASPKRLWMKLGLVLGLVMTPIVMGVVYVTTILPIGLIMRARGHDPLRRRRKPAGESYWIAKDPPGPDPATMVNQF
;
A
#
# COMPACT_ATOMS: atom_id res chain seq x y z
N MET A 1 -13.76 -52.01 10.56
CA MET A 1 -12.57 -51.32 11.06
C MET A 1 -12.28 -50.15 10.14
N SER A 2 -12.45 -48.95 10.67
CA SER A 2 -12.57 -47.67 9.99
C SER A 2 -11.23 -47.17 9.42
N GLY A 3 -11.13 -47.07 8.10
CA GLY A 3 -10.05 -46.38 7.41
C GLY A 3 -10.19 -44.86 7.60
N PHE A 4 -9.32 -44.29 8.44
CA PHE A 4 -9.27 -42.86 8.72
C PHE A 4 -8.58 -42.14 7.54
N SER A 5 -9.32 -41.89 6.46
CA SER A 5 -8.85 -41.04 5.36
C SER A 5 -8.88 -39.57 5.81
N ARG A 6 -7.86 -39.15 6.56
CA ARG A 6 -7.62 -37.74 6.90
C ARG A 6 -7.28 -37.00 5.60
N ARG A 7 -8.27 -36.36 4.97
CA ARG A 7 -8.03 -35.42 3.87
C ARG A 7 -7.15 -34.29 4.41
N ILE A 8 -5.90 -34.23 3.98
CA ILE A 8 -5.04 -33.09 4.24
C ILE A 8 -5.61 -31.95 3.38
N ALA A 9 -6.35 -31.04 4.02
CA ALA A 9 -6.74 -29.80 3.38
C ALA A 9 -5.46 -28.99 3.10
N PRO A 10 -5.20 -28.54 1.87
CA PRO A 10 -4.07 -27.65 1.61
C PRO A 10 -4.27 -26.36 2.41
N HIS A 11 -3.24 -25.96 3.16
CA HIS A 11 -3.21 -24.74 3.98
C HIS A 11 -3.19 -23.44 3.15
N GLU A 12 -3.40 -23.55 1.84
CA GLU A 12 -3.43 -22.46 0.87
C GLU A 12 -4.85 -21.96 0.55
N ALA A 13 -5.91 -22.62 1.05
CA ALA A 13 -7.30 -22.21 0.80
C ALA A 13 -7.72 -20.91 1.52
N ALA A 14 -6.82 -20.26 2.26
CA ALA A 14 -7.07 -19.01 2.98
C ALA A 14 -6.57 -17.76 2.23
N GLY A 15 -6.29 -17.87 0.94
CA GLY A 15 -6.01 -16.73 0.06
C GLY A 15 -7.25 -16.18 -0.63
N GLY A 16 -8.39 -16.10 0.09
CA GLY A 16 -9.58 -15.40 -0.37
C GLY A 16 -9.27 -13.92 -0.45
N GLY A 17 -8.62 -13.48 -1.54
CA GLY A 17 -8.52 -12.09 -1.90
C GLY A 17 -9.93 -11.56 -2.04
N ALA A 18 -10.44 -10.94 -0.97
CA ALA A 18 -11.70 -10.25 -0.98
C ALA A 18 -11.68 -9.35 -2.20
N GLU A 19 -12.49 -9.67 -3.20
CA GLU A 19 -12.61 -8.81 -4.38
C GLU A 19 -12.88 -7.40 -3.84
N PRO A 20 -12.09 -6.38 -4.22
CA PRO A 20 -12.31 -5.04 -3.76
C PRO A 20 -13.67 -4.58 -4.29
N THR A 21 -14.69 -4.68 -3.44
CA THR A 21 -16.05 -4.26 -3.76
C THR A 21 -16.03 -2.76 -4.00
N LEU A 22 -16.15 -2.36 -5.27
CA LEU A 22 -16.11 -0.96 -5.65
C LEU A 22 -17.20 -0.19 -4.91
N PRO A 23 -16.90 1.01 -4.35
CA PRO A 23 -17.89 1.80 -3.63
C PRO A 23 -19.11 2.11 -4.50
N SER A 24 -20.30 2.00 -3.90
CA SER A 24 -21.57 2.35 -4.53
C SER A 24 -21.55 3.81 -5.01
N ASN A 25 -22.22 4.12 -6.14
CA ASN A 25 -22.25 5.49 -6.69
C ASN A 25 -22.76 6.51 -5.67
N ARG A 26 -23.68 6.09 -4.78
CA ARG A 26 -24.28 6.93 -3.74
C ARG A 26 -23.29 7.30 -2.65
N SER A 27 -22.45 6.35 -2.20
CA SER A 27 -21.47 6.61 -1.16
C SER A 27 -20.38 7.56 -1.65
N PHE A 28 -19.96 7.44 -2.93
CA PHE A 28 -19.02 8.40 -3.53
C PHE A 28 -19.59 9.83 -3.51
N GLY A 29 -20.83 10.02 -4.00
CA GLY A 29 -21.47 11.32 -4.02
C GLY A 29 -21.67 11.93 -2.63
N LEU A 30 -22.04 11.12 -1.64
CA LEU A 30 -22.19 11.56 -0.24
C LEU A 30 -20.85 11.97 0.40
N VAL A 31 -19.79 11.18 0.20
CA VAL A 31 -18.46 11.51 0.76
C VAL A 31 -17.90 12.78 0.15
N VAL A 32 -18.00 12.94 -1.18
CA VAL A 32 -17.53 14.16 -1.87
C VAL A 32 -18.39 15.36 -1.47
N GLY A 33 -19.73 15.24 -1.48
CA GLY A 33 -20.63 16.31 -1.06
C GLY A 33 -20.38 16.75 0.39
N ALA A 34 -20.21 15.79 1.31
CA ALA A 34 -19.88 16.06 2.71
C ALA A 34 -18.52 16.75 2.86
N ALA A 35 -17.50 16.34 2.10
CA ALA A 35 -16.19 16.97 2.13
C ALA A 35 -16.24 18.44 1.66
N PHE A 36 -16.98 18.73 0.58
CA PHE A 36 -17.18 20.10 0.10
C PHE A 36 -17.99 20.95 1.07
N LEU A 37 -19.03 20.41 1.71
CA LEU A 37 -19.78 21.11 2.76
C LEU A 37 -18.91 21.40 3.99
N ALA A 38 -18.10 20.43 4.42
CA ALA A 38 -17.15 20.61 5.52
C ALA A 38 -16.11 21.70 5.20
N LEU A 39 -15.58 21.69 3.97
CA LEU A 39 -14.65 22.72 3.50
C LEU A 39 -15.30 24.11 3.47
N ALA A 40 -16.52 24.21 2.94
CA ALA A 40 -17.28 25.46 2.93
C ALA A 40 -17.49 26.02 4.34
N LEU A 41 -17.80 25.15 5.31
CA LEU A 41 -18.00 25.53 6.70
C LEU A 41 -16.68 25.98 7.36
N LEU A 42 -15.57 25.29 7.07
CA LEU A 42 -14.23 25.64 7.55
C LEU A 42 -13.75 26.99 7.02
N VAL A 43 -13.99 27.26 5.72
CA VAL A 43 -13.67 28.53 5.08
C VAL A 43 -14.56 29.64 5.64
N ALA A 44 -15.87 29.40 5.79
CA ALA A 44 -16.80 30.37 6.38
C ALA A 44 -16.40 30.78 7.81
N GLN A 45 -15.89 29.83 8.60
CA GLN A 45 -15.40 30.11 9.95
C GLN A 45 -14.08 30.87 9.98
N LYS A 46 -13.21 30.69 8.97
CA LYS A 46 -11.95 31.43 8.86
C LYS A 46 -12.13 32.86 8.36
N ASP A 47 -13.08 33.07 7.46
CA ASP A 47 -13.35 34.38 6.86
C ASP A 47 -14.36 35.22 7.66
N GLY A 48 -14.87 34.71 8.79
CA GLY A 48 -15.73 35.46 9.72
C GLY A 48 -17.17 35.70 9.23
N GLY A 49 -17.64 34.98 8.21
CA GLY A 49 -19.00 35.09 7.69
C GLY A 49 -19.22 34.44 6.32
N PRO A 50 -20.46 34.45 5.78
CA PRO A 50 -20.78 33.91 4.47
C PRO A 50 -20.32 34.87 3.36
N GLY A 51 -19.01 34.93 3.12
CA GLY A 51 -18.45 35.57 1.94
C GLY A 51 -18.83 34.84 0.64
N LEU A 52 -18.56 35.46 -0.51
CA LEU A 52 -18.80 34.88 -1.84
C LEU A 52 -18.13 33.51 -2.04
N VAL A 53 -16.95 33.31 -1.43
CA VAL A 53 -16.17 32.06 -1.50
C VAL A 53 -16.88 30.91 -0.76
N PRO A 54 -17.17 30.97 0.55
CA PRO A 54 -17.87 29.88 1.23
C PRO A 54 -19.29 29.62 0.68
N LEU A 55 -19.97 30.64 0.15
CA LEU A 55 -21.31 30.48 -0.42
C LEU A 55 -21.29 29.75 -1.77
N THR A 56 -20.29 30.00 -2.61
CA THR A 56 -20.10 29.25 -3.86
C THR A 56 -19.66 27.81 -3.60
N PHE A 57 -18.74 27.57 -2.65
CA PHE A 57 -18.36 26.21 -2.23
C PHE A 57 -19.53 25.45 -1.60
N GLY A 58 -20.32 26.10 -0.74
CA GLY A 58 -21.51 25.53 -0.11
C GLY A 58 -22.62 25.19 -1.10
N ALA A 59 -22.92 26.11 -2.03
CA ALA A 59 -23.89 25.88 -3.11
C ALA A 59 -23.44 24.74 -4.04
N THR A 60 -22.16 24.68 -4.37
CA THR A 60 -21.60 23.60 -5.20
C THR A 60 -21.65 22.26 -4.47
N GLY A 61 -21.32 22.22 -3.18
CA GLY A 61 -21.42 21.02 -2.33
C GLY A 61 -22.87 20.53 -2.15
N ALA A 62 -23.81 21.45 -1.92
CA ALA A 62 -25.23 21.13 -1.82
C ALA A 62 -25.82 20.66 -3.16
N ALA A 63 -25.45 21.29 -4.27
CA ALA A 63 -25.84 20.86 -5.61
C ALA A 63 -25.30 19.47 -5.93
N LEU A 64 -24.04 19.19 -5.61
CA LEU A 64 -23.42 17.86 -5.75
C LEU A 64 -24.11 16.81 -4.89
N ALA A 65 -24.45 17.12 -3.64
CA ALA A 65 -25.18 16.22 -2.75
C ALA A 65 -26.61 15.95 -3.24
N ALA A 66 -27.31 16.98 -3.73
CA ALA A 66 -28.64 16.84 -4.32
C ALA A 66 -28.62 16.02 -5.63
N LEU A 67 -27.63 16.25 -6.50
CA LEU A 67 -27.40 15.47 -7.72
C LEU A 67 -27.05 14.00 -7.40
N ALA A 68 -26.31 13.75 -6.33
CA ALA A 68 -26.00 12.39 -5.88
C ALA A 68 -27.25 11.62 -5.42
N LEU A 69 -28.25 12.32 -4.88
CA LEU A 69 -29.53 11.74 -4.46
C LEU A 69 -30.52 11.60 -5.62
N ALA A 70 -30.62 12.60 -6.50
CA ALA A 70 -31.62 12.67 -7.57
C ALA A 70 -31.21 11.90 -8.85
N ALA A 71 -29.93 11.91 -9.22
CA ALA A 71 -29.45 11.33 -10.48
C ALA A 71 -28.05 10.69 -10.33
N PRO A 72 -27.93 9.55 -9.61
CA PRO A 72 -26.65 8.88 -9.36
C PRO A 72 -25.99 8.31 -10.62
N SER A 73 -26.72 8.22 -11.73
CA SER A 73 -26.24 7.78 -13.05
C SER A 73 -25.38 8.82 -13.75
N LEU A 74 -25.66 10.14 -13.62
CA LEU A 74 -24.78 11.19 -14.13
C LEU A 74 -23.44 11.23 -13.39
N LEU A 75 -23.45 10.92 -12.09
CA LEU A 75 -22.23 10.81 -11.27
C LEU A 75 -21.40 9.54 -11.60
N ALA A 76 -21.93 8.59 -12.37
CA ALA A 76 -21.22 7.36 -12.69
C ALA A 76 -19.99 7.60 -13.58
N SER A 77 -20.06 8.55 -14.53
CA SER A 77 -18.94 8.88 -15.42
C SER A 77 -17.79 9.61 -14.68
N PRO A 78 -18.05 10.70 -13.91
CA PRO A 78 -17.05 11.32 -13.06
C PRO A 78 -16.45 10.36 -12.03
N LYS A 79 -17.28 9.51 -11.37
CA LYS A 79 -16.79 8.49 -10.43
C LYS A 79 -15.77 7.57 -11.10
N ARG A 80 -16.07 7.06 -12.29
CA ARG A 80 -15.17 6.16 -13.02
C ARG A 80 -13.85 6.84 -13.36
N LEU A 81 -13.87 8.10 -13.79
CA LEU A 81 -12.66 8.86 -14.08
C LEU A 81 -11.85 9.11 -12.81
N TRP A 82 -12.50 9.52 -11.73
CA TRP A 82 -11.88 9.74 -10.43
C TRP A 82 -11.24 8.47 -9.87
N MET A 83 -11.93 7.33 -9.96
CA MET A 83 -11.39 6.04 -9.51
C MET A 83 -10.18 5.62 -10.37
N LYS A 84 -10.22 5.82 -11.70
CA LYS A 84 -9.05 5.58 -12.56
C LYS A 84 -7.88 6.48 -12.19
N LEU A 85 -8.12 7.76 -11.91
CA LEU A 85 -7.09 8.68 -11.43
C LEU A 85 -6.53 8.22 -10.09
N GLY A 86 -7.37 7.79 -9.14
CA GLY A 86 -6.94 7.24 -7.86
C GLY A 86 -6.07 6.00 -8.03
N LEU A 87 -6.39 5.11 -8.97
CA LEU A 87 -5.57 3.94 -9.29
C LEU A 87 -4.21 4.34 -9.86
N VAL A 88 -4.17 5.24 -10.84
CA VAL A 88 -2.92 5.74 -11.42
C VAL A 88 -2.07 6.46 -10.37
N LEU A 89 -2.71 7.27 -9.53
CA LEU A 89 -2.04 7.96 -8.44
C LEU A 89 -1.47 6.95 -7.43
N GLY A 90 -2.20 5.88 -7.11
CA GLY A 90 -1.70 4.78 -6.28
C GLY A 90 -0.46 4.13 -6.89
N LEU A 91 -0.50 3.81 -8.19
CA LEU A 91 0.63 3.23 -8.92
C LEU A 91 1.88 4.13 -8.92
N VAL A 92 1.71 5.45 -8.87
CA VAL A 92 2.81 6.41 -8.79
C VAL A 92 3.25 6.65 -7.35
N MET A 93 2.31 6.69 -6.39
CA MET A 93 2.61 6.92 -4.98
C MET A 93 3.32 5.73 -4.33
N THR A 94 2.98 4.50 -4.70
CA THR A 94 3.67 3.30 -4.18
C THR A 94 5.18 3.35 -4.39
N PRO A 95 5.72 3.52 -5.61
CA PRO A 95 7.17 3.62 -5.82
C PRO A 95 7.77 4.89 -5.21
N ILE A 96 7.03 6.01 -5.15
CA ILE A 96 7.51 7.24 -4.49
C ILE A 96 7.73 6.97 -2.99
N VAL A 97 6.73 6.42 -2.30
CA VAL A 97 6.83 6.12 -0.86
C VAL A 97 7.94 5.10 -0.61
N MET A 98 8.02 4.04 -1.42
CA MET A 98 9.11 3.06 -1.33
C MET A 98 10.49 3.71 -1.57
N GLY A 99 10.58 4.63 -2.53
CA GLY A 99 11.79 5.40 -2.81
C GLY A 99 12.19 6.31 -1.65
N VAL A 100 11.23 7.01 -1.04
CA VAL A 100 11.47 7.82 0.16
C VAL A 100 11.99 6.95 1.28
N VAL A 101 11.32 5.85 1.63
CA VAL A 101 11.77 4.91 2.68
C VAL A 101 13.18 4.38 2.38
N TYR A 102 13.45 4.02 1.12
CA TYR A 102 14.78 3.57 0.71
C TYR A 102 15.84 4.65 0.96
N VAL A 103 15.59 5.90 0.54
CA VAL A 103 16.55 7.01 0.67
C VAL A 103 16.70 7.48 2.12
N THR A 104 15.64 7.46 2.92
CA THR A 104 15.68 7.94 4.31
C THR A 104 16.15 6.89 5.30
N THR A 105 15.99 5.60 4.98
CA THR A 105 16.26 4.51 5.93
C THR A 105 17.35 3.59 5.40
N ILE A 106 17.13 2.92 4.27
CA ILE A 106 18.05 1.89 3.77
C ILE A 106 19.40 2.49 3.34
N LEU A 107 19.34 3.59 2.57
CA LEU A 107 20.51 4.27 2.03
C LEU A 107 21.44 4.81 3.13
N PRO A 108 20.97 5.56 4.16
CA PRO A 108 21.86 6.05 5.22
C PRO A 108 22.40 4.92 6.08
N ILE A 109 21.62 3.87 6.36
CA ILE A 109 22.14 2.69 7.06
C ILE A 109 23.30 2.08 6.28
N GLY A 110 23.14 1.87 4.97
CA GLY A 110 24.21 1.36 4.10
C GLY A 110 25.43 2.28 4.04
N LEU A 111 25.22 3.60 4.00
CA LEU A 111 26.30 4.58 4.00
C LEU A 111 27.08 4.57 5.34
N ILE A 112 26.38 4.50 6.47
CA ILE A 112 26.98 4.38 7.81
C ILE A 112 27.77 3.08 7.92
N MET A 113 27.23 1.94 7.46
CA MET A 113 27.95 0.67 7.46
C MET A 113 29.22 0.74 6.61
N ARG A 114 29.13 1.36 5.43
CA ARG A 114 30.29 1.57 4.54
C ARG A 114 31.33 2.48 5.18
N ALA A 115 30.92 3.56 5.85
CA ALA A 115 31.82 4.46 6.58
C ALA A 115 32.50 3.77 7.77
N ARG A 116 31.79 2.86 8.45
CA ARG A 116 32.34 2.01 9.52
C ARG A 116 33.18 0.83 9.01
N GLY A 117 33.35 0.70 7.69
CA GLY A 117 34.11 -0.39 7.08
C GLY A 117 33.44 -1.76 7.16
N HIS A 118 32.17 -1.83 7.57
CA HIS A 118 31.44 -3.09 7.67
C HIS A 118 30.87 -3.46 6.29
N ASP A 119 31.46 -4.49 5.67
CA ASP A 119 31.04 -5.02 4.37
C ASP A 119 30.38 -6.41 4.55
N PRO A 120 29.08 -6.46 4.90
CA PRO A 120 28.38 -7.73 5.14
C PRO A 120 28.29 -8.59 3.87
N LEU A 121 28.39 -7.97 2.69
CA LEU A 121 28.26 -8.64 1.40
C LEU A 121 29.61 -9.00 0.78
N ARG A 122 30.74 -8.74 1.47
CA ARG A 122 32.11 -9.01 0.99
C ARG A 122 32.29 -8.62 -0.48
N ARG A 123 31.83 -7.41 -0.84
CA ARG A 123 31.73 -6.95 -2.23
C ARG A 123 33.09 -6.74 -2.90
N ARG A 124 34.19 -6.70 -2.13
CA ARG A 124 35.54 -6.63 -2.67
C ARG A 124 35.87 -7.94 -3.38
N ARG A 125 36.17 -7.87 -4.69
CA ARG A 125 36.67 -9.02 -5.46
C ARG A 125 37.97 -9.53 -4.82
N LYS A 126 37.97 -10.81 -4.47
CA LYS A 126 39.19 -11.50 -4.04
C LYS A 126 40.16 -11.70 -5.22
N PRO A 127 41.48 -11.76 -4.99
CA PRO A 127 42.47 -12.07 -6.02
C PRO A 127 42.16 -13.40 -6.72
N ALA A 128 42.57 -13.53 -7.98
CA ALA A 128 42.41 -14.77 -8.73
C ALA A 128 43.12 -15.93 -8.01
N GLY A 129 42.35 -16.90 -7.51
CA GLY A 129 42.86 -18.08 -6.79
C GLY A 129 42.25 -18.30 -5.41
N GLU A 130 41.63 -17.29 -4.79
CA GLU A 130 40.95 -17.47 -3.50
C GLU A 130 39.46 -17.79 -3.67
N SER A 131 39.02 -18.89 -3.04
CA SER A 131 37.61 -19.26 -2.99
C SER A 131 36.79 -18.30 -2.11
N TYR A 132 35.55 -18.02 -2.50
CA TYR A 132 34.56 -17.32 -1.68
C TYR A 132 33.94 -18.23 -0.60
N TRP A 133 34.25 -19.53 -0.61
CA TRP A 133 33.74 -20.49 0.35
C TRP A 133 34.10 -20.09 1.78
N ILE A 134 33.08 -19.97 2.63
CA ILE A 134 33.25 -19.74 4.06
C ILE A 134 33.35 -21.11 4.72
N ALA A 135 34.57 -21.50 5.13
CA ALA A 135 34.76 -22.71 5.93
C ALA A 135 33.97 -22.57 7.24
N LYS A 136 33.11 -23.55 7.53
CA LYS A 136 32.37 -23.61 8.79
C LYS A 136 33.24 -24.34 9.81
N ASP A 137 33.52 -23.66 10.92
CA ASP A 137 34.19 -24.23 12.08
C ASP A 137 33.39 -23.86 13.34
N PRO A 138 32.81 -24.83 14.08
CA PRO A 138 32.92 -26.28 13.87
C PRO A 138 32.20 -26.76 12.59
N PRO A 139 32.63 -27.90 12.01
CA PRO A 139 31.90 -28.54 10.93
C PRO A 139 30.44 -28.79 11.34
N GLY A 140 29.53 -28.73 10.38
CA GLY A 140 28.10 -28.95 10.63
C GLY A 140 27.83 -30.31 11.30
N PRO A 141 26.62 -30.53 11.86
CA PRO A 141 26.27 -31.78 12.53
C PRO A 141 26.56 -32.98 11.64
N ASP A 142 27.02 -34.08 12.26
CA ASP A 142 27.43 -35.30 11.57
C ASP A 142 26.38 -35.68 10.51
N PRO A 143 26.77 -35.91 9.24
CA PRO A 143 25.87 -36.38 8.19
C PRO A 143 24.97 -37.57 8.60
N ALA A 144 25.41 -38.39 9.56
CA ALA A 144 24.64 -39.48 10.15
C ALA A 144 23.38 -39.03 10.90
N THR A 145 23.24 -37.74 11.21
CA THR A 145 22.03 -37.17 11.84
C THR A 145 20.91 -36.86 10.84
N MET A 146 21.18 -36.88 9.53
CA MET A 146 20.20 -36.55 8.48
C MET A 146 19.55 -37.79 7.84
N VAL A 147 19.46 -38.91 8.56
CA VAL A 147 18.91 -40.18 8.02
C VAL A 147 17.39 -40.13 7.80
N ASN A 148 16.66 -39.27 8.52
CA ASN A 148 15.19 -39.17 8.48
C ASN A 148 14.71 -37.76 8.14
N GLN A 149 15.09 -37.24 6.97
CA GLN A 149 14.76 -35.87 6.54
C GLN A 149 13.56 -35.77 5.59
N PHE A 150 12.86 -36.89 5.35
CA PHE A 150 11.63 -36.98 4.58
C PHE A 150 10.56 -37.76 5.35
#